data_AF-A0A0L0D759-F1
#
_entry.id   AF-A0A0L0D759-F1
#
_cell.length_a   1.000
_cell.length_b   1.000
_cell.length_c   1.000
_cell.angle_alpha   90.00
_cell.angle_beta   90.00
_cell.angle_gamma   90.00
#
_symmetry.space_group_name_H-M   'P 1'
#
loop_
_entity.id
_entity.type
_entity.pdbx_description
1 polymer ?
#
loop_
_entity_poly.entity_id
_entity_poly.type
_entity_poly.pdbx_seq_one_letter_code
_entity_poly.pdbx_strand_id
1 'polypeptide(L)'
;MRDQSRAERAAAARAEAEARKKREQGFNLRLHPEGSQGSPLDTYDSLFDPALASYFANPRVHRFLLDNGLIDRTGKVIDIEANKAKLFILEQELRNAEKAEWLRLREEAEAERRRRKLEAERQAHEERAALVRQRVIERRKRRLEQKAARDKIAPKSFRPFDSPLLADADTHPSSRSPGAHATRSKQAKPLTDEEISAQLESTLARIDAVNSSL
;
A
#
# COMPACT_ATOMS: atom_id res chain seq x y z
N MET A 1 98.55 -11.87 7.11
CA MET A 1 98.42 -11.39 5.71
C MET A 1 97.34 -12.11 4.88
N ARG A 2 96.88 -13.32 5.22
CA ARG A 2 95.84 -14.02 4.42
C ARG A 2 94.40 -13.50 4.68
N ASP A 3 94.14 -12.93 5.85
CA ASP A 3 92.79 -12.47 6.23
C ASP A 3 92.37 -11.16 5.55
N GLN A 4 93.34 -10.29 5.24
CA GLN A 4 93.09 -9.06 4.48
C GLN A 4 92.55 -9.35 3.07
N SER A 5 93.08 -10.39 2.42
CA SER A 5 92.62 -10.80 1.07
C SER A 5 91.19 -11.36 1.03
N ARG A 6 90.69 -11.93 2.15
CA ARG A 6 89.31 -12.43 2.26
C ARG A 6 88.33 -11.30 2.54
N ALA A 7 88.73 -10.33 3.36
CA ALA A 7 87.94 -9.14 3.66
C ALA A 7 87.72 -8.28 2.40
N GLU A 8 88.76 -8.08 1.58
CA GLU A 8 88.65 -7.32 0.32
C GLU A 8 87.74 -8.00 -0.70
N ARG A 9 87.82 -9.33 -0.85
CA ARG A 9 86.92 -10.09 -1.72
C ARG A 9 85.47 -10.04 -1.25
N ALA A 10 85.23 -10.08 0.06
CA ALA A 10 83.90 -9.94 0.63
C ALA A 10 83.32 -8.53 0.43
N ALA A 11 84.16 -7.49 0.51
CA ALA A 11 83.77 -6.11 0.23
C ALA A 11 83.42 -5.90 -1.25
N ALA A 12 84.21 -6.44 -2.17
CA ALA A 12 83.93 -6.39 -3.61
C ALA A 12 82.61 -7.09 -3.96
N ALA A 13 82.36 -8.29 -3.42
CA ALA A 13 81.10 -9.01 -3.64
C ALA A 13 79.87 -8.26 -3.11
N ARG A 14 80.00 -7.52 -2.00
CA ARG A 14 78.94 -6.66 -1.47
C ARG A 14 78.67 -5.45 -2.37
N ALA A 15 79.73 -4.80 -2.87
CA ALA A 15 79.60 -3.68 -3.79
C ALA A 15 78.92 -4.08 -5.11
N GLU A 16 79.27 -5.27 -5.65
CA GLU A 16 78.59 -5.83 -6.82
C GLU A 16 77.14 -6.18 -6.54
N ALA A 17 76.83 -6.77 -5.37
CA ALA A 17 75.46 -7.06 -4.97
C ALA A 17 74.62 -5.78 -4.80
N GLU A 18 75.19 -4.70 -4.28
CA GLU A 18 74.53 -3.39 -4.18
C GLU A 18 74.34 -2.73 -5.55
N ALA A 19 75.35 -2.79 -6.43
CA ALA A 19 75.23 -2.31 -7.80
C ALA A 19 74.14 -3.08 -8.57
N ARG A 20 74.04 -4.39 -8.34
CA ARG A 20 72.99 -5.24 -8.89
C ARG A 20 71.61 -4.88 -8.32
N LYS A 21 71.48 -4.69 -7.01
CA LYS A 21 70.23 -4.23 -6.37
C LYS A 21 69.78 -2.86 -6.90
N LYS A 22 70.70 -1.92 -7.09
CA LYS A 22 70.40 -0.59 -7.67
C LYS A 22 69.91 -0.70 -9.11
N ARG A 23 70.50 -1.60 -9.90
CA ARG A 23 70.07 -1.90 -11.28
C ARG A 23 68.68 -2.56 -11.30
N GLU A 24 68.43 -3.49 -10.38
CA GLU A 24 67.15 -4.19 -10.24
C GLU A 24 66.03 -3.27 -9.71
N GLN A 25 66.35 -2.24 -8.89
CA GLN A 25 65.39 -1.23 -8.43
C GLN A 25 64.90 -0.29 -9.55
N GLY A 26 65.75 0.01 -10.53
CA GLY A 26 65.36 0.78 -11.72
C GLY A 26 64.48 -0.01 -12.69
N PHE A 27 64.51 -1.34 -12.62
CA PHE A 27 63.71 -2.25 -13.44
C PHE A 27 62.52 -2.80 -12.65
N ASN A 28 61.82 -1.94 -11.91
CA ASN A 28 60.52 -2.31 -11.33
C ASN A 28 59.48 -2.32 -12.46
N LEU A 29 59.34 -3.45 -13.16
CA LEU A 29 58.16 -3.83 -13.95
C LEU A 29 56.96 -4.13 -13.05
N ARG A 30 56.78 -3.35 -11.98
CA ARG A 30 55.57 -3.39 -11.17
C ARG A 30 54.47 -2.75 -12.02
N LEU A 31 53.90 -3.57 -12.90
CA LEU A 31 52.54 -3.47 -13.40
C LEU A 31 51.59 -3.63 -12.20
N HIS A 32 51.69 -2.72 -11.22
CA HIS A 32 50.73 -2.62 -10.14
C HIS A 32 49.56 -1.78 -10.67
N PRO A 33 48.32 -2.28 -10.54
CA PRO A 33 47.14 -1.60 -11.06
C PRO A 33 46.85 -0.24 -10.41
N GLU A 34 47.52 0.10 -9.30
CA GLU A 34 47.24 1.30 -8.50
C GLU A 34 48.43 2.28 -8.41
N GLY A 35 49.56 1.98 -9.05
CA GLY A 35 50.82 2.71 -8.87
C GLY A 35 51.26 3.60 -10.04
N SER A 36 50.55 3.56 -11.16
CA SER A 36 50.78 4.49 -12.26
C SER A 36 50.08 5.81 -11.94
N GLN A 37 50.83 6.89 -11.81
CA GLN A 37 50.30 8.26 -11.82
C GLN A 37 49.74 8.68 -13.19
N GLY A 38 49.65 7.73 -14.15
CA GLY A 38 48.84 7.86 -15.36
C GLY A 38 47.51 7.15 -15.12
N SER A 39 46.41 7.81 -15.50
CA SER A 39 45.03 7.35 -15.39
C SER A 39 44.86 5.84 -15.58
N PRO A 40 43.91 5.18 -14.87
CA PRO A 40 43.54 3.81 -15.18
C PRO A 40 43.33 3.69 -16.69
N LEU A 41 43.86 2.63 -17.30
CA LEU A 41 43.66 2.39 -18.73
C LEU A 41 42.15 2.42 -19.00
N ASP A 42 41.74 3.19 -20.00
CA ASP A 42 40.33 3.21 -20.39
C ASP A 42 39.88 1.78 -20.67
N THR A 43 38.72 1.41 -20.09
CA THR A 43 38.16 0.09 -20.30
C THR A 43 37.77 0.01 -21.78
N TYR A 44 38.51 -0.81 -22.54
CA TYR A 44 38.24 -0.97 -23.96
C TYR A 44 36.88 -1.64 -24.15
N ASP A 45 35.98 -0.94 -24.86
CA ASP A 45 34.67 -1.47 -25.24
C ASP A 45 34.66 -1.87 -26.72
N SER A 46 34.60 -3.18 -26.95
CA SER A 46 34.55 -3.77 -28.28
C SER A 46 33.32 -3.35 -29.11
N LEU A 47 32.23 -2.93 -28.48
CA LEU A 47 31.01 -2.54 -29.20
C LEU A 47 31.19 -1.23 -29.95
N PHE A 48 32.00 -0.32 -29.42
CA PHE A 48 32.29 0.97 -30.05
C PHE A 48 33.48 0.91 -31.01
N ASP A 49 34.12 -0.26 -31.17
CA ASP A 49 35.27 -0.40 -32.07
C ASP A 49 34.82 -0.42 -33.55
N PRO A 50 35.24 0.57 -34.37
CA PRO A 50 34.93 0.59 -35.80
C PRO A 50 35.51 -0.62 -36.56
N ALA A 51 36.62 -1.19 -36.11
CA ALA A 51 37.25 -2.35 -36.75
C ALA A 51 36.38 -3.61 -36.61
N LEU A 52 35.58 -3.70 -35.54
CA LEU A 52 34.66 -4.81 -35.29
C LEU A 52 33.27 -4.58 -35.88
N ALA A 53 33.00 -3.43 -36.49
CA ALA A 53 31.70 -3.12 -37.10
C ALA A 53 31.25 -4.20 -38.10
N SER A 54 32.17 -4.72 -38.93
CA SER A 54 31.88 -5.78 -39.91
C SER A 54 31.53 -7.12 -39.25
N TYR A 55 32.06 -7.42 -38.06
CA TYR A 55 31.71 -8.61 -37.31
C TYR A 55 30.28 -8.52 -36.76
N PHE A 56 29.89 -7.34 -36.27
CA PHE A 56 28.53 -7.08 -35.78
C PHE A 56 27.47 -6.97 -36.88
N ALA A 57 27.88 -6.73 -38.13
CA ALA A 57 26.99 -6.79 -39.29
C ALA A 57 26.47 -8.20 -39.60
N ASN A 58 27.05 -9.25 -39.02
CA ASN A 58 26.56 -10.61 -39.16
C ASN A 58 25.14 -10.74 -38.55
N PRO A 59 24.11 -11.19 -39.30
CA PRO A 59 22.73 -11.26 -38.82
C PRO A 59 22.54 -12.08 -37.54
N ARG A 60 23.38 -13.11 -37.31
CA ARG A 60 23.30 -13.93 -36.09
C ARG A 60 23.75 -13.15 -34.86
N VAL A 61 24.90 -12.47 -34.98
CA VAL A 61 25.46 -11.64 -33.90
C VAL A 61 24.58 -10.43 -33.68
N HIS A 62 24.10 -9.79 -34.75
CA HIS A 62 23.18 -8.67 -34.68
C HIS A 62 21.90 -9.02 -33.93
N ARG A 63 21.27 -10.16 -34.22
CA ARG A 63 20.08 -10.62 -33.47
C ARG A 63 20.39 -10.81 -31.99
N PHE A 64 21.50 -11.47 -31.68
CA PHE A 64 21.93 -11.67 -30.30
C PHE A 64 22.14 -10.34 -29.56
N LEU A 65 22.82 -9.38 -30.18
CA LEU A 65 23.05 -8.05 -29.58
C LEU A 65 21.76 -7.25 -29.42
N LEU A 66 20.83 -7.38 -30.37
CA LEU A 66 19.51 -6.73 -30.31
C LEU A 66 18.65 -7.30 -29.18
N ASP A 67 18.62 -8.63 -29.03
CA ASP A 67 17.85 -9.32 -27.99
C ASP A 67 18.37 -8.98 -26.59
N ASN A 68 19.68 -8.75 -26.45
CA ASN A 68 20.31 -8.31 -25.21
C ASN A 68 20.24 -6.79 -24.99
N GLY A 69 19.71 -6.02 -25.93
CA GLY A 69 19.58 -4.55 -25.82
C GLY A 69 20.91 -3.79 -25.84
N LEU A 70 21.96 -4.39 -26.43
CA LEU A 70 23.26 -3.73 -26.62
C LEU A 70 23.28 -2.85 -27.88
N ILE A 71 22.42 -3.17 -28.84
CA ILE A 71 22.20 -2.38 -30.05
C ILE A 71 20.71 -2.12 -30.27
N ASP A 72 20.41 -1.03 -30.94
CA ASP A 72 19.05 -0.68 -31.40
C ASP A 72 18.71 -1.42 -32.71
N ARG A 73 17.44 -1.40 -33.11
CA ARG A 73 16.93 -1.94 -34.40
C ARG A 73 17.62 -1.32 -35.61
N THR A 74 18.16 -0.12 -35.45
CA THR A 74 18.94 0.60 -36.47
C THR A 74 20.41 0.18 -36.52
N GLY A 75 20.85 -0.71 -35.62
CA GLY A 75 22.24 -1.19 -35.53
C GLY A 75 23.18 -0.27 -34.76
N LYS A 76 22.66 0.79 -34.11
CA LYS A 76 23.45 1.69 -33.26
C LYS A 76 23.66 1.08 -31.89
N VAL A 77 24.87 1.23 -31.33
CA VAL A 77 25.18 0.79 -29.96
C VAL A 77 24.42 1.64 -28.96
N ILE A 78 23.79 0.99 -27.99
CA ILE A 78 23.06 1.64 -26.90
C ILE A 78 24.05 1.91 -25.78
N ASP A 79 24.35 3.18 -25.54
CA ASP A 79 25.08 3.60 -24.35
C ASP A 79 24.14 3.50 -23.13
N ILE A 80 24.37 2.48 -22.31
CA ILE A 80 23.59 2.23 -21.10
C ILE A 80 23.87 3.33 -20.08
N GLU A 81 25.12 3.79 -19.96
CA GLU A 81 25.54 4.80 -18.99
C GLU A 81 24.81 6.12 -19.21
N ALA A 82 24.74 6.55 -20.47
CA ALA A 82 24.01 7.76 -20.87
C ALA A 82 22.49 7.66 -20.61
N ASN A 83 21.94 6.45 -20.62
CA ASN A 83 20.51 6.21 -20.43
C ASN A 83 20.11 5.82 -19.00
N LYS A 84 21.07 5.63 -18.09
CA LYS A 84 20.82 5.26 -16.68
C LYS A 84 19.80 6.18 -15.99
N ALA A 85 19.91 7.49 -16.21
CA ALA A 85 18.98 8.45 -15.60
C ALA A 85 17.54 8.23 -16.08
N LYS A 86 17.33 7.95 -17.37
CA LYS A 86 16.00 7.68 -17.93
C LYS A 86 15.44 6.34 -17.44
N LEU A 87 16.29 5.30 -17.41
CA LEU A 87 15.91 4.00 -16.88
C LEU A 87 15.53 4.08 -15.40
N PHE A 88 16.28 4.87 -14.62
CA PHE A 88 15.98 5.10 -13.21
C PHE A 88 14.62 5.77 -13.00
N ILE A 89 14.29 6.79 -13.79
CA ILE A 89 12.97 7.43 -13.75
C ILE A 89 11.86 6.43 -14.09
N LEU A 90 12.03 5.65 -15.15
CA LEU A 90 11.05 4.64 -15.55
C LEU A 90 10.85 3.57 -14.47
N GLU A 91 11.93 3.10 -13.84
CA GLU A 91 11.82 2.17 -12.72
C GLU A 91 11.07 2.77 -11.54
N GLN A 92 11.32 4.04 -11.23
CA GLN A 92 10.63 4.73 -10.15
C GLN A 92 9.13 4.90 -10.45
N GLU A 93 8.79 5.28 -11.69
CA GLU A 93 7.42 5.38 -12.17
C GLU A 93 6.71 4.02 -12.14
N LEU A 94 7.39 2.96 -12.58
CA LEU A 94 6.85 1.60 -12.55
C LEU A 94 6.55 1.16 -11.12
N ARG A 95 7.50 1.35 -10.19
CA ARG A 95 7.28 1.02 -8.77
C ARG A 95 6.13 1.80 -8.15
N ASN A 96 5.97 3.07 -8.55
CA ASN A 96 4.85 3.89 -8.07
C ASN A 96 3.52 3.38 -8.64
N ALA A 97 3.48 3.03 -9.92
CA ALA A 97 2.30 2.46 -10.57
C ALA A 97 1.90 1.11 -9.96
N GLU A 98 2.87 0.22 -9.71
CA GLU A 98 2.64 -1.07 -9.05
C GLU A 98 2.07 -0.90 -7.64
N LYS A 99 2.61 0.04 -6.86
CA LYS A 99 2.08 0.35 -5.52
C LYS A 99 0.66 0.89 -5.58
N ALA A 100 0.36 1.77 -6.54
CA ALA A 100 -0.98 2.34 -6.71
C ALA A 100 -2.00 1.26 -7.09
N GLU A 101 -1.62 0.35 -8.01
CA GLU A 101 -2.46 -0.78 -8.43
C GLU A 101 -2.72 -1.74 -7.26
N TRP A 102 -1.68 -2.08 -6.51
CA TRP A 102 -1.79 -2.91 -5.32
C TRP A 102 -2.73 -2.31 -4.26
N LEU A 103 -2.63 -1.00 -4.01
CA LEU A 103 -3.53 -0.29 -3.10
C LEU A 103 -4.98 -0.35 -3.61
N ARG A 104 -5.20 -0.13 -4.92
CA ARG A 104 -6.53 -0.19 -5.53
C ARG A 104 -7.17 -1.56 -5.34
N LEU A 105 -6.44 -2.64 -5.62
CA LEU A 105 -6.91 -4.01 -5.43
C LEU A 105 -7.22 -4.29 -3.96
N ARG A 106 -6.39 -3.79 -3.04
CA ARG A 106 -6.60 -3.97 -1.60
C ARG A 106 -7.86 -3.25 -1.12
N GLU A 107 -8.07 -2.01 -1.56
CA GLU A 107 -9.27 -1.22 -1.25
C GLU A 107 -10.53 -1.86 -1.82
N GLU A 108 -10.48 -2.34 -3.06
CA GLU A 108 -11.59 -3.03 -3.71
C GLU A 108 -11.97 -4.31 -2.96
N ALA A 109 -10.98 -5.12 -2.56
CA ALA A 109 -11.21 -6.32 -1.75
C ALA A 109 -11.79 -5.99 -0.37
N GLU A 110 -11.39 -4.87 0.24
CA GLU A 110 -11.96 -4.43 1.52
C GLU A 110 -13.40 -3.91 1.36
N ALA A 111 -13.67 -3.13 0.31
CA ALA A 111 -15.00 -2.64 -0.02
C ALA A 111 -15.96 -3.79 -0.27
N GLU A 112 -15.52 -4.83 -0.99
CA GLU A 112 -16.30 -6.04 -1.22
C GLU A 112 -16.62 -6.77 0.09
N ARG A 113 -15.64 -6.93 0.98
CA ARG A 113 -15.86 -7.52 2.32
C ARG A 113 -16.88 -6.72 3.12
N ARG A 114 -16.83 -5.39 3.08
CA ARG A 114 -17.79 -4.52 3.77
C ARG A 114 -19.20 -4.68 3.18
N ARG A 115 -19.32 -4.74 1.85
CA ARG A 115 -20.61 -4.99 1.16
C ARG A 115 -21.23 -6.32 1.58
N ARG A 116 -20.45 -7.41 1.53
CA ARG A 116 -20.92 -8.74 1.92
C ARG A 116 -21.42 -8.78 3.37
N LYS A 117 -20.72 -8.10 4.30
CA LYS A 117 -21.17 -7.98 5.69
C LYS A 117 -22.49 -7.22 5.81
N LEU A 118 -22.60 -6.07 5.14
CA LEU A 118 -23.82 -5.25 5.17
C LEU A 118 -25.01 -6.01 4.58
N GLU A 119 -24.81 -6.74 3.48
CA GLU A 119 -25.84 -7.57 2.87
C GLU A 119 -26.29 -8.70 3.81
N ALA A 120 -25.35 -9.39 4.44
CA ALA A 120 -25.66 -10.42 5.44
C ALA A 120 -26.43 -9.86 6.64
N GLU A 121 -26.06 -8.67 7.13
CA GLU A 121 -26.78 -7.99 8.22
C GLU A 121 -28.19 -7.58 7.81
N ARG A 122 -28.36 -7.06 6.58
CA ARG A 122 -29.68 -6.73 6.03
C ARG A 122 -30.56 -7.95 5.92
N GLN A 123 -30.04 -9.05 5.38
CA GLN A 123 -30.76 -10.33 5.28
C GLN A 123 -31.16 -10.84 6.66
N ALA A 124 -30.24 -10.85 7.63
CA ALA A 124 -30.54 -11.27 9.00
C ALA A 124 -31.61 -10.39 9.66
N HIS A 125 -31.61 -9.08 9.39
CA HIS A 125 -32.63 -8.17 9.89
C HIS A 125 -34.00 -8.43 9.23
N GLU A 126 -34.04 -8.66 7.92
CA GLU A 126 -35.24 -9.00 7.17
C GLU A 126 -35.86 -10.32 7.66
N GLU A 127 -35.05 -11.35 7.87
CA GLU A 127 -35.49 -12.64 8.42
C GLU A 127 -36.09 -12.48 9.83
N ARG A 128 -35.43 -11.72 10.70
CA ARG A 128 -35.96 -11.41 12.04
C ARG A 128 -37.29 -10.67 11.96
N ALA A 129 -37.40 -9.67 11.08
CA ALA A 129 -38.64 -8.94 10.86
C ALA A 129 -39.76 -9.84 10.33
N ALA A 130 -39.44 -10.78 9.43
CA ALA A 130 -40.38 -11.76 8.90
C ALA A 130 -40.92 -12.68 9.99
N LEU A 131 -40.06 -13.20 10.87
CA LEU A 131 -40.46 -14.02 12.03
C LEU A 131 -41.39 -13.25 12.98
N VAL A 132 -41.10 -11.98 13.25
CA VAL A 132 -41.99 -11.13 14.07
C VAL A 132 -43.34 -10.93 13.39
N ARG A 133 -43.36 -10.65 12.08
CA ARG A 133 -44.61 -10.52 11.30
C ARG A 133 -45.45 -11.80 11.36
N GLN A 134 -44.82 -12.97 11.18
CA GLN A 134 -45.50 -14.26 11.28
C GLN A 134 -46.13 -14.47 12.65
N ARG A 135 -45.40 -14.17 13.74
CA ARG A 135 -45.94 -14.27 15.12
C ARG A 135 -47.13 -13.33 15.36
N VAL A 136 -47.09 -12.11 14.82
CA VAL A 136 -48.22 -11.16 14.95
C VAL A 136 -49.44 -11.67 14.20
N ILE A 137 -49.26 -12.19 12.98
CA ILE A 137 -50.35 -12.77 12.19
C ILE A 137 -50.97 -13.97 12.92
N GLU A 138 -50.16 -14.87 13.45
CA GLU A 138 -50.64 -16.05 14.19
C GLU A 138 -51.41 -15.64 15.45
N ARG A 139 -50.88 -14.69 16.24
CA ARG A 139 -51.57 -14.17 17.43
C ARG A 139 -52.91 -13.54 17.07
N ARG A 140 -52.99 -12.85 15.92
CA ARG A 140 -54.23 -12.26 15.43
C ARG A 140 -55.24 -13.33 15.00
N LYS A 141 -54.80 -14.39 14.32
CA LYS A 141 -55.65 -15.55 13.97
C LYS A 141 -56.23 -16.21 15.22
N ARG A 142 -55.39 -16.54 16.22
CA ARG A 142 -55.84 -17.12 17.49
C ARG A 142 -56.88 -16.24 18.21
N ARG A 143 -56.70 -14.91 18.20
CA ARG A 143 -57.68 -13.97 18.77
C ARG A 143 -59.01 -13.98 18.03
N LEU A 144 -58.98 -14.07 16.69
CA LEU A 144 -60.20 -14.13 15.88
C LEU A 144 -60.93 -15.46 16.10
N GLU A 145 -60.21 -16.57 16.18
CA GLU A 145 -60.77 -17.89 16.50
C GLU A 145 -61.39 -17.91 17.90
N GLN A 146 -60.74 -17.33 18.91
CA GLN A 146 -61.30 -17.19 20.26
C GLN A 146 -62.58 -16.34 20.28
N LYS A 147 -62.61 -15.24 19.52
CA LYS A 147 -63.84 -14.43 19.38
C LYS A 147 -64.95 -15.20 18.71
N ALA A 148 -64.66 -15.87 17.59
CA ALA A 148 -65.63 -16.69 16.88
C ALA A 148 -66.15 -17.86 17.74
N ALA A 149 -65.31 -18.47 18.58
CA ALA A 149 -65.72 -19.50 19.54
C ALA A 149 -66.61 -18.93 20.64
N ARG A 150 -66.28 -17.74 21.17
CA ARG A 150 -67.10 -17.03 22.16
C ARG A 150 -68.48 -16.67 21.60
N ASP A 151 -68.54 -16.19 20.36
CA ASP A 151 -69.80 -15.82 19.69
C ASP A 151 -70.69 -17.04 19.40
N LYS A 152 -70.12 -18.26 19.31
CA LYS A 152 -70.88 -19.51 19.20
C LYS A 152 -71.46 -20.01 20.54
N ILE A 153 -70.83 -19.67 21.66
CA ILE A 153 -71.24 -20.12 23.01
C ILE A 153 -72.23 -19.14 23.66
N ALA A 154 -72.15 -17.85 23.34
CA ALA A 154 -73.05 -16.83 23.87
C ALA A 154 -74.14 -16.50 22.84
N PRO A 155 -75.38 -17.05 22.94
CA PRO A 155 -76.49 -16.46 22.21
C PRO A 155 -76.66 -15.02 22.72
N LYS A 156 -76.95 -14.09 21.81
CA LYS A 156 -77.30 -12.70 22.09
C LYS A 156 -78.56 -12.67 22.98
N SER A 157 -78.40 -12.85 24.29
CA SER A 157 -79.43 -12.54 25.26
C SER A 157 -79.46 -11.02 25.41
N PHE A 158 -80.51 -10.47 24.82
CA PHE A 158 -81.20 -9.24 25.18
C PHE A 158 -80.84 -8.69 26.57
N ARG A 159 -80.30 -7.46 26.61
CA ARG A 159 -80.23 -6.67 27.86
C ARG A 159 -81.43 -5.73 27.89
N PRO A 160 -82.29 -5.76 28.93
CA PRO A 160 -83.27 -4.71 29.12
C PRO A 160 -82.64 -3.49 29.80
N PHE A 161 -82.98 -2.35 29.22
CA PHE A 161 -83.15 -0.99 29.73
C PHE A 161 -82.74 -0.61 31.18
N ASP A 162 -81.95 0.47 31.26
CA ASP A 162 -81.86 1.59 32.20
C ASP A 162 -81.90 1.42 33.73
N SER A 163 -80.90 2.03 34.38
CA SER A 163 -81.09 2.90 35.55
C SER A 163 -79.89 3.85 35.73
N PRO A 164 -80.11 5.18 35.73
CA PRO A 164 -79.13 6.17 36.17
C PRO A 164 -79.43 6.57 37.62
N LEU A 165 -78.50 6.44 38.56
CA LEU A 165 -78.28 7.41 39.64
C LEU A 165 -77.20 6.93 40.63
N LEU A 166 -76.36 7.89 41.02
CA LEU A 166 -75.72 8.08 42.33
C LEU A 166 -74.75 6.99 42.86
N ALA A 167 -73.47 7.33 42.86
CA ALA A 167 -72.82 7.98 44.01
C ALA A 167 -71.33 7.60 44.07
N ASP A 168 -70.49 8.63 43.98
CA ASP A 168 -69.34 8.90 44.83
C ASP A 168 -68.51 7.72 45.34
N ALA A 169 -67.29 7.59 44.81
CA ALA A 169 -66.10 7.41 45.65
C ALA A 169 -64.82 7.48 44.79
N ASP A 170 -63.96 8.41 45.18
CA ASP A 170 -62.50 8.28 45.15
C ASP A 170 -61.82 8.33 43.77
N THR A 171 -61.72 9.57 43.30
CA THR A 171 -60.67 10.02 42.40
C THR A 171 -59.32 9.96 43.13
N HIS A 172 -58.61 8.83 43.04
CA HIS A 172 -57.18 8.78 43.37
C HIS A 172 -56.33 8.89 42.10
N PRO A 173 -55.59 9.99 41.87
CA PRO A 173 -54.56 10.01 40.84
C PRO A 173 -53.33 9.24 41.36
N SER A 174 -53.30 7.92 41.15
CA SER A 174 -52.09 7.12 41.36
C SER A 174 -51.04 7.53 40.33
N SER A 175 -50.09 8.36 40.79
CA SER A 175 -48.66 8.29 40.49
C SER A 175 -48.29 7.83 39.08
N ARG A 176 -48.49 8.74 38.12
CA ARG A 176 -47.74 8.75 36.86
C ARG A 176 -46.24 8.74 37.22
N SER A 177 -45.54 7.68 36.82
CA SER A 177 -44.08 7.54 36.94
C SER A 177 -43.36 8.83 36.48
N PRO A 178 -42.37 9.35 37.22
CA PRO A 178 -41.52 10.40 36.70
C PRO A 178 -40.78 9.84 35.49
N GLY A 179 -41.00 10.50 34.35
CA GLY A 179 -40.40 10.12 33.08
C GLY A 179 -38.89 9.98 33.23
N ALA A 180 -38.36 8.89 32.67
CA ALA A 180 -36.95 8.75 32.41
C ALA A 180 -36.44 10.05 31.78
N HIS A 181 -35.50 10.71 32.45
CA HIS A 181 -34.70 11.76 31.85
C HIS A 181 -33.98 11.13 30.67
N ALA A 182 -34.57 11.28 29.48
CA ALA A 182 -33.84 11.20 28.24
C ALA A 182 -32.75 12.25 28.38
N THR A 183 -31.50 11.79 28.53
CA THR A 183 -30.34 12.60 28.27
C THR A 183 -30.53 13.11 26.84
N ARG A 184 -30.99 14.36 26.73
CA ARG A 184 -30.96 15.12 25.50
C ARG A 184 -29.48 15.25 25.18
N SER A 185 -28.95 14.24 24.48
CA SER A 185 -27.67 14.38 23.80
C SER A 185 -27.81 15.68 23.03
N LYS A 186 -26.93 16.62 23.32
CA LYS A 186 -26.79 17.83 22.52
C LYS A 186 -26.58 17.31 21.11
N GLN A 187 -27.64 17.33 20.28
CA GLN A 187 -27.50 17.09 18.87
C GLN A 187 -26.54 18.17 18.41
N ALA A 188 -25.29 17.77 18.16
CA ALA A 188 -24.38 18.59 17.40
C ALA A 188 -25.15 18.96 16.14
N LYS A 189 -25.32 20.26 15.90
CA LYS A 189 -25.91 20.72 14.65
C LYS A 189 -25.14 20.01 13.53
N PRO A 190 -25.82 19.38 12.56
CA PRO A 190 -25.12 18.84 11.40
C PRO A 190 -24.35 20.01 10.80
N LEU A 191 -23.03 19.84 10.64
CA LEU A 191 -22.21 20.85 9.99
C LEU A 191 -22.83 21.11 8.63
N THR A 192 -23.04 22.37 8.30
CA THR A 192 -23.51 22.74 6.96
C THR A 192 -22.42 22.38 5.96
N ASP A 193 -22.79 22.10 4.72
CA ASP A 193 -21.83 21.76 3.67
C ASP A 193 -20.72 22.82 3.54
N GLU A 194 -21.05 24.08 3.82
CA GLU A 194 -20.12 25.21 3.87
C GLU A 194 -19.04 25.08 4.97
N GLU A 195 -19.42 24.63 6.17
CA GLU A 195 -18.48 24.43 7.29
C GLU A 195 -17.55 23.24 7.02
N ILE A 196 -18.05 22.20 6.34
CA ILE A 196 -17.25 21.04 5.93
C ILE A 196 -16.22 21.44 4.88
N SER A 197 -16.62 22.21 3.87
CA SER A 197 -15.69 22.75 2.86
C SER A 197 -14.61 23.64 3.50
N ALA A 198 -14.99 24.54 4.41
CA ALA A 198 -14.03 25.42 5.08
C ALA A 198 -13.02 24.65 5.96
N GLN A 199 -13.46 23.57 6.62
CA GLN A 199 -12.57 22.68 7.37
C GLN A 199 -11.60 21.94 6.44
N LEU A 200 -12.08 21.45 5.30
CA LEU A 200 -11.24 20.76 4.33
C LEU A 200 -10.19 21.69 3.70
N GLU A 201 -10.59 22.90 3.30
CA GLU A 201 -9.66 23.93 2.78
C GLU A 201 -8.59 24.31 3.81
N SER A 202 -8.97 24.48 5.07
CA SER A 202 -8.03 24.73 6.17
C SER A 202 -7.05 23.59 6.40
N THR A 203 -7.50 22.32 6.28
CA THR A 203 -6.62 21.16 6.40
C THR A 203 -5.66 21.02 5.23
N LEU A 204 -6.12 21.30 4.00
CA LEU A 204 -5.27 21.30 2.81
C LEU A 204 -4.19 22.38 2.91
N ALA A 205 -4.57 23.60 3.32
CA ALA A 205 -3.61 24.68 3.53
C ALA A 205 -2.53 24.34 4.59
N ARG A 206 -2.88 23.58 5.65
CA ARG A 206 -1.90 23.08 6.63
C ARG A 206 -0.97 22.03 6.06
N ILE A 207 -1.47 21.12 5.24
CA ILE A 207 -0.66 20.07 4.60
C ILE A 207 0.32 20.70 3.61
N ASP A 208 -0.14 21.66 2.82
CA ASP A 208 0.71 22.39 1.87
C ASP A 208 1.80 23.20 2.58
N ALA A 209 1.46 23.84 3.70
CA ALA A 209 2.44 24.56 4.52
C ALA A 209 3.53 23.62 5.06
N VAL A 210 3.18 22.42 5.54
CA VAL A 210 4.17 21.44 6.01
C VAL A 210 5.05 20.94 4.87
N ASN A 211 4.46 20.62 3.71
CA ASN A 211 5.21 20.14 2.55
C ASN A 211 6.11 21.22 1.93
N SER A 212 5.77 22.50 2.07
CA SER A 212 6.63 23.61 1.63
C SER A 212 7.79 23.92 2.58
N SER A 213 7.79 23.34 3.78
CA SER A 213 8.81 23.55 4.83
C SER A 213 9.86 22.43 4.90
N LEU A 214 9.70 21.38 4.08
CA LEU A 214 10.64 20.26 3.90
C LEU A 214 11.40 20.42 2.58
#